data_AF-A0A9N9LP82-F1
#
_entry.id   AF-A0A9N9LP82-F1
#
_cell.length_a   1.000
_cell.length_b   1.000
_cell.length_c   1.000
_cell.angle_alpha   90.00
_cell.angle_beta   90.00
_cell.angle_gamma   90.00
#
_symmetry.space_group_name_H-M   'P 1'
#
loop_
_entity.id
_entity.type
_entity.pdbx_description
1 polymer ?
#
loop_
_entity_poly.entity_id
_entity_poly.type
_entity_poly.pdbx_seq_one_letter_code
_entity_poly.pdbx_strand_id
1 'polypeptide(L)'
;MDSEPISLRTLTILLKYERSTSDARFPNVRLINTSFVDLACKLPTQTIKAEFPKKPKTIREEHFHHFGHQGAPAFSTEEAIVATCIIHPTAQPAIKGLSLKNRDLIFNITRGFNGCFHALHLYQQFFKLYPPGRKVSIQLGKEEPILFEPSSRVIPEFDLFGTKLFSVSMVHSPIPQESRYFDLLACGDEEGRRHAILGFPSPNDPEEYLVVDMTSLQYGEVVGGVFGEPYFIGTLKDWNVMMSKCCDKLVVVKVSQLVGDSKFTQNSKECAERVLKK
;
A
#
# COMPACT_ATOMS: atom_id res chain seq x y z
N MET A 1 1.12 19.16 -29.75
CA MET A 1 2.43 18.59 -29.36
C MET A 1 2.14 17.32 -28.61
N ASP A 2 2.44 16.19 -29.24
CA ASP A 2 2.32 14.88 -28.61
C ASP A 2 3.40 14.77 -27.54
N SER A 3 3.00 14.81 -26.27
CA SER A 3 3.93 14.47 -25.20
C SER A 3 4.11 12.95 -25.19
N GLU A 4 5.30 12.51 -24.80
CA GLU A 4 5.62 11.12 -24.59
C GLU A 4 4.59 10.42 -23.65
N PRO A 5 4.21 9.15 -23.93
CA PRO A 5 3.41 8.33 -23.03
C PRO A 5 4.04 8.22 -21.64
N ILE A 6 3.24 8.37 -20.58
CA ILE A 6 3.76 8.15 -19.22
C ILE A 6 3.99 6.65 -18.99
N SER A 7 5.16 6.28 -18.48
CA SER A 7 5.40 4.91 -18.02
C SER A 7 4.52 4.59 -16.82
N LEU A 8 3.86 3.42 -16.81
CA LEU A 8 3.09 2.93 -15.67
C LEU A 8 3.95 2.84 -14.41
N ARG A 9 5.24 2.53 -14.55
CA ARG A 9 6.21 2.50 -13.44
C ARG A 9 6.38 3.89 -12.81
N THR A 10 6.66 4.90 -13.63
CA THR A 10 6.76 6.30 -13.19
C THR A 10 5.46 6.78 -12.56
N LEU A 11 4.33 6.51 -13.22
CA LEU A 11 3.01 6.86 -12.70
C LEU A 11 2.76 6.21 -11.34
N THR A 12 3.08 4.93 -11.18
CA THR A 12 2.92 4.19 -9.93
C THR A 12 3.75 4.79 -8.80
N ILE A 13 5.01 5.16 -9.07
CA ILE A 13 5.88 5.82 -8.08
C ILE A 13 5.27 7.15 -7.63
N LEU A 14 4.85 7.99 -8.58
CA LEU A 14 4.30 9.31 -8.28
C LEU A 14 2.97 9.23 -7.51
N LEU A 15 2.05 8.37 -7.95
CA LEU A 15 0.78 8.17 -7.26
C LEU A 15 0.98 7.54 -5.88
N LYS A 16 1.91 6.58 -5.75
CA LYS A 16 2.23 5.98 -4.45
C LYS A 16 2.82 7.02 -3.49
N TYR A 17 3.68 7.90 -3.97
CA TYR A 17 4.19 9.03 -3.20
C TYR A 17 3.02 9.90 -2.70
N GLU A 18 2.19 10.43 -3.61
CA GLU A 18 1.06 11.30 -3.24
C GLU A 18 0.09 10.63 -2.27
N ARG A 19 -0.26 9.36 -2.50
CA ARG A 19 -1.10 8.56 -1.62
C ARG A 19 -0.52 8.46 -0.21
N SER A 20 0.79 8.23 -0.10
CA SER A 20 1.43 7.95 1.19
C SER A 20 1.68 9.22 2.00
N THR A 21 1.85 10.34 1.33
CA THR A 21 2.12 11.65 1.94
C THR A 21 0.86 12.43 2.29
N SER A 22 -0.26 12.14 1.60
CA SER A 22 -1.57 12.74 1.86
C SER A 22 -2.48 11.85 2.71
N ASP A 23 -1.92 10.86 3.41
CA ASP A 23 -2.67 9.95 4.27
C ASP A 23 -2.99 10.60 5.62
N ALA A 24 -4.24 11.02 5.79
CA ALA A 24 -4.73 11.73 6.97
C ALA A 24 -4.67 10.91 8.28
N ARG A 25 -4.39 9.60 8.23
CA ARG A 25 -4.19 8.76 9.43
C ARG A 25 -2.82 8.98 10.08
N PHE A 26 -1.86 9.54 9.35
CA PHE A 26 -0.47 9.64 9.81
C PHE A 26 0.13 11.06 9.92
N PRO A 27 -0.63 12.14 10.20
CA PRO A 27 -0.03 13.45 10.37
C PRO A 27 0.87 13.46 11.62
N ASN A 28 2.15 13.75 11.46
CA ASN A 28 3.13 13.86 12.54
C ASN A 28 3.32 12.57 13.36
N VAL A 29 2.99 11.43 12.77
CA VAL A 29 3.09 10.12 13.40
C VAL A 29 4.49 9.54 13.17
N ARG A 30 5.20 9.19 14.25
CA ARG A 30 6.55 8.61 14.21
C ARG A 30 6.61 7.29 14.97
N LEU A 31 7.45 6.38 14.50
CA LEU A 31 7.60 5.03 15.07
C LEU A 31 8.32 5.07 16.41
N ILE A 32 7.67 4.57 17.45
CA ILE A 32 8.21 4.46 18.81
C ILE A 32 8.78 3.07 19.04
N ASN A 33 8.03 2.02 18.66
CA ASN A 33 8.42 0.65 18.88
C ASN A 33 7.97 -0.28 17.74
N THR A 34 8.67 -1.40 17.53
CA THR A 34 8.30 -2.42 16.54
C THR A 34 8.84 -3.80 16.91
N SER A 35 8.07 -4.84 16.58
CA SER A 35 8.47 -6.24 16.77
C SER A 35 9.65 -6.68 15.91
N PHE A 36 10.09 -5.86 14.95
CA PHE A 36 11.26 -6.13 14.10
C PHE A 36 12.58 -6.20 14.88
N VAL A 37 12.68 -5.46 15.99
CA VAL A 37 13.90 -5.41 16.82
C VAL A 37 13.61 -5.58 18.31
N ASP A 38 12.35 -5.46 18.74
CA ASP A 38 11.91 -5.74 20.09
C ASP A 38 10.86 -6.85 20.07
N LEU A 39 11.25 -8.11 20.29
CA LEU A 39 10.32 -9.24 20.32
C LEU A 39 9.30 -9.17 21.47
N ALA A 40 9.54 -8.31 22.47
CA ALA A 40 8.57 -8.04 23.53
C ALA A 40 7.53 -6.99 23.10
N CYS A 41 7.74 -6.28 21.98
CA CYS A 41 6.75 -5.43 21.35
C CYS A 41 5.59 -6.29 20.84
N LYS A 42 4.56 -6.38 21.67
CA LYS A 42 3.32 -7.10 21.40
C LYS A 42 2.16 -6.27 21.92
N LEU A 43 1.00 -6.38 21.29
CA LEU A 43 -0.22 -5.86 21.89
C LEU A 43 -0.59 -6.69 23.13
N PRO A 44 -1.22 -6.07 24.15
CA PRO A 44 -1.75 -6.81 25.28
C PRO A 44 -2.66 -7.94 24.79
N THR A 45 -2.48 -9.15 25.34
CA THR A 45 -3.24 -10.33 24.91
C THR A 45 -4.75 -10.14 25.01
N GLN A 46 -5.22 -9.35 25.98
CA GLN A 46 -6.63 -9.00 26.13
C GLN A 46 -7.12 -8.15 24.96
N THR A 47 -6.37 -7.13 24.54
CA THR A 47 -6.66 -6.30 23.36
C THR A 47 -6.70 -7.15 22.10
N ILE A 48 -5.72 -8.04 21.90
CA ILE A 48 -5.71 -8.94 20.74
C ILE A 48 -6.95 -9.83 20.73
N LYS A 49 -7.33 -10.42 21.88
CA LYS A 49 -8.49 -11.32 21.96
C LYS A 49 -9.82 -10.59 21.76
N ALA A 50 -9.93 -9.35 22.24
CA ALA A 50 -11.12 -8.54 22.11
C ALA A 50 -11.33 -8.07 20.66
N GLU A 51 -10.27 -7.54 20.03
CA GLU A 51 -10.33 -6.96 18.68
C GLU A 51 -10.23 -8.01 17.57
N PHE A 52 -9.47 -9.10 17.80
CA PHE A 52 -9.18 -10.15 16.80
C PHE A 52 -9.50 -11.55 17.34
N PRO A 53 -10.78 -11.84 17.65
CA PRO A 53 -11.18 -13.09 18.31
C PRO A 53 -10.95 -14.35 17.46
N LYS A 54 -10.78 -14.21 16.14
CA LYS A 54 -10.66 -15.31 15.17
C LYS A 54 -9.50 -15.12 14.20
N LYS A 55 -8.28 -15.00 14.72
CA LYS A 55 -7.08 -14.99 13.86
C LYS A 55 -7.02 -16.25 12.98
N PRO A 56 -6.69 -16.13 11.68
CA PRO A 56 -6.47 -17.28 10.82
C PRO A 56 -5.40 -18.22 11.39
N LYS A 57 -5.58 -19.54 11.22
CA LYS A 57 -4.59 -20.55 11.64
C LYS A 57 -3.34 -20.56 10.75
N THR A 58 -3.42 -19.90 9.61
CA THR A 58 -2.39 -19.82 8.57
C THR A 58 -1.31 -18.79 8.88
N ILE A 59 -1.53 -17.92 9.88
CA ILE A 59 -0.55 -16.91 10.30
C ILE A 59 0.73 -17.60 10.77
N ARG A 60 1.85 -17.21 10.16
CA ARG A 60 3.20 -17.69 10.48
C ARG A 60 4.08 -16.59 11.09
N GLU A 61 3.72 -15.34 10.83
CA GLU A 61 4.48 -14.17 11.26
C GLU A 61 3.52 -13.11 11.82
N GLU A 62 3.95 -12.45 12.89
CA GLU A 62 3.22 -11.35 13.51
C GLU A 62 4.09 -10.10 13.61
N HIS A 63 3.60 -8.99 13.06
CA HIS A 63 4.24 -7.69 13.13
C HIS A 63 3.44 -6.73 13.99
N PHE A 64 4.09 -6.09 14.97
CA PHE A 64 3.47 -5.08 15.81
C PHE A 64 4.26 -3.78 15.67
N HIS A 65 3.55 -2.68 15.43
CA HIS A 65 4.16 -1.36 15.25
C HIS A 65 3.44 -0.34 16.10
N HIS A 66 4.17 0.35 16.96
CA HIS A 66 3.63 1.38 17.84
C HIS A 66 4.12 2.74 17.37
N PHE A 67 3.19 3.63 17.10
CA PHE A 67 3.47 4.97 16.68
C PHE A 67 2.90 5.98 17.67
N GLY A 68 3.64 7.08 17.87
CA GLY A 68 3.16 8.22 18.63
C GLY A 68 3.20 9.50 17.81
N HIS A 69 2.35 10.44 18.22
CA HIS A 69 2.44 11.80 17.72
C HIS A 69 3.62 12.51 18.35
N GLN A 70 4.37 13.19 17.50
CA GLN A 70 5.08 14.38 17.95
C GLN A 70 4.05 15.52 17.93
N GLY A 71 3.99 16.32 19.02
CA GLY A 71 3.12 17.51 19.08
C GLY A 71 3.37 18.47 17.90
N ALA A 72 2.55 19.53 17.79
CA ALA A 72 2.60 20.52 16.71
C ALA A 72 4.06 20.80 16.30
N PRO A 73 4.48 20.46 15.07
CA PRO A 73 5.90 20.50 14.78
C PRO A 73 6.33 21.95 14.62
N ALA A 74 7.53 22.26 15.13
CA ALA A 74 8.34 23.30 14.52
C ALA A 74 8.78 22.77 13.15
N PHE A 75 7.86 22.72 12.19
CA PHE A 75 8.23 22.45 10.81
C PHE A 75 8.95 23.69 10.28
N SER A 76 10.28 23.65 10.24
CA SER A 76 10.94 24.27 9.09
C SER A 76 10.41 23.53 7.86
N THR A 77 10.00 24.27 6.85
CA THR A 77 9.48 23.83 5.55
C THR A 77 10.36 22.81 4.79
N GLU A 78 11.48 22.37 5.38
CA GLU A 78 12.53 21.51 4.81
C GLU A 78 12.60 20.09 5.40
N GLU A 79 11.87 19.74 6.47
CA GLU A 79 11.73 18.31 6.83
C GLU A 79 10.85 17.66 5.74
N ALA A 80 11.52 17.15 4.71
CA ALA A 80 10.93 16.54 3.53
C ALA A 80 9.78 15.62 3.92
N ILE A 81 8.69 15.71 3.18
CA ILE A 81 7.56 14.79 3.29
C ILE A 81 8.09 13.39 2.92
N VAL A 82 8.47 12.59 3.91
CA VAL A 82 9.24 11.36 3.66
C VAL A 82 8.30 10.19 3.33
N ALA A 83 8.55 9.53 2.21
CA ALA A 83 7.90 8.25 1.84
C ALA A 83 8.52 7.04 2.57
N THR A 84 8.99 7.24 3.81
CA THR A 84 9.51 6.19 4.70
C THR A 84 9.06 6.44 6.13
N CYS A 85 9.22 5.43 6.98
CA CYS A 85 8.88 5.52 8.38
C CYS A 85 9.86 6.44 9.12
N ILE A 86 9.37 7.50 9.76
CA ILE A 86 10.18 8.41 10.57
C ILE A 86 10.24 7.86 12.00
N ILE A 87 11.44 7.79 12.59
CA ILE A 87 11.64 7.30 13.95
C ILE A 87 11.35 8.41 14.96
N HIS A 88 10.63 8.07 16.04
CA HIS A 88 10.31 9.00 17.11
C HIS A 88 11.58 9.34 17.92
N PRO A 89 11.80 10.61 18.33
CA PRO A 89 13.03 10.99 19.07
C PRO A 89 13.25 10.20 20.36
N THR A 90 12.17 9.79 21.04
CA THR A 90 12.21 9.01 22.29
C THR A 90 12.30 7.49 22.08
N ALA A 91 12.33 7.01 20.83
CA ALA A 91 12.46 5.59 20.55
C ALA A 91 13.78 5.03 21.10
N GLN A 92 13.77 3.75 21.48
CA GLN A 92 14.95 3.08 22.01
C GLN A 92 16.07 2.96 20.96
N PRO A 93 17.36 2.80 21.37
CA PRO A 93 18.49 2.73 20.44
C PRO A 93 18.33 1.67 19.34
N ALA A 94 17.78 0.49 19.65
CA ALA A 94 17.54 -0.55 18.67
C ALA A 94 16.59 -0.10 17.54
N ILE A 95 15.57 0.69 17.87
CA ILE A 95 14.60 1.25 16.91
C ILE A 95 15.26 2.33 16.05
N LYS A 96 16.13 3.17 16.65
CA LYS A 96 16.93 4.16 15.93
C LYS A 96 17.92 3.51 14.96
N GLY A 97 18.37 2.29 15.26
CA GLY A 97 19.25 1.48 14.42
C GLY A 97 18.54 0.70 13.30
N LEU A 98 17.24 0.86 13.09
CA LEU A 98 16.54 0.19 11.99
C LEU A 98 17.10 0.60 10.64
N SER A 99 17.37 -0.40 9.78
CA SER A 99 17.77 -0.16 8.40
C SER A 99 16.69 0.59 7.62
N LEU A 100 17.08 1.31 6.55
CA LEU A 100 16.12 1.97 5.66
C LEU A 100 15.12 0.97 5.08
N LYS A 101 15.58 -0.21 4.69
CA LYS A 101 14.72 -1.30 4.21
C LYS A 101 13.62 -1.68 5.22
N ASN A 102 13.97 -1.85 6.50
CA ASN A 102 12.97 -2.19 7.52
C ASN A 102 12.00 -1.02 7.76
N ARG A 103 12.50 0.22 7.74
CA ARG A 103 11.66 1.42 7.86
C ARG A 103 10.68 1.53 6.69
N ASP A 104 11.13 1.26 5.47
CA ASP A 104 10.29 1.24 4.27
C ASP A 104 9.25 0.12 4.33
N LEU A 105 9.62 -1.06 4.81
CA LEU A 105 8.68 -2.17 4.97
C LEU A 105 7.60 -1.84 6.01
N ILE A 106 7.97 -1.37 7.20
CA ILE A 106 7.02 -0.95 8.25
C ILE A 106 6.08 0.15 7.71
N PHE A 107 6.61 1.11 6.95
CA PHE A 107 5.83 2.16 6.32
C PHE A 107 4.77 1.60 5.37
N ASN A 108 5.16 0.68 4.49
CA ASN A 108 4.26 0.08 3.51
C ASN A 108 3.24 -0.87 4.12
N ILE A 109 3.61 -1.66 5.13
CA ILE A 109 2.68 -2.51 5.89
C ILE A 109 1.60 -1.63 6.53
N THR A 110 2.03 -0.61 7.27
CA THR A 110 1.14 0.25 8.05
C THR A 110 0.20 1.08 7.18
N ARG A 111 0.72 1.71 6.13
CA ARG A 111 -0.08 2.54 5.21
C ARG A 111 -0.80 1.71 4.14
N GLY A 112 -0.44 0.44 4.01
CA GLY A 112 -1.05 -0.51 3.08
C GLY A 112 -2.47 -0.90 3.46
N PHE A 113 -2.85 -0.83 4.75
CA PHE A 113 -4.15 -1.23 5.25
C PHE A 113 -5.32 -0.58 4.48
N ASN A 114 -6.20 -1.43 3.92
CA ASN A 114 -7.31 -1.07 3.03
C ASN A 114 -6.90 -0.15 1.87
N GLY A 115 -5.65 -0.28 1.44
CA GLY A 115 -5.00 0.64 0.54
C GLY A 115 -5.28 0.39 -0.94
N CYS A 116 -5.58 -0.85 -1.32
CA CYS A 116 -5.70 -1.26 -2.72
C CYS A 116 -6.81 -0.50 -3.45
N PHE A 117 -8.01 -0.43 -2.88
CA PHE A 117 -9.12 0.34 -3.45
C PHE A 117 -8.84 1.86 -3.50
N HIS A 118 -8.12 2.41 -2.52
CA HIS A 118 -7.69 3.82 -2.57
C HIS A 118 -6.66 4.03 -3.69
N ALA A 119 -5.69 3.13 -3.85
CA ALA A 119 -4.72 3.19 -4.95
C ALA A 119 -5.41 3.11 -6.33
N LEU A 120 -6.39 2.22 -6.50
CA LEU A 120 -7.19 2.11 -7.72
C LEU A 120 -8.03 3.34 -8.00
N HIS A 121 -8.65 3.90 -6.96
CA HIS A 121 -9.39 5.14 -7.08
C HIS A 121 -8.46 6.29 -7.51
N LEU A 122 -7.21 6.32 -7.01
CA LEU A 122 -6.20 7.29 -7.41
C LEU A 122 -5.78 7.14 -8.90
N TYR A 123 -5.55 5.92 -9.38
CA TYR A 123 -5.35 5.68 -10.83
C TYR A 123 -6.56 6.16 -11.65
N GLN A 124 -7.78 5.89 -11.19
CA GLN A 124 -8.99 6.34 -11.87
C GLN A 124 -9.10 7.85 -11.96
N GLN A 125 -8.82 8.58 -10.88
CA GLN A 125 -8.82 10.05 -10.93
C GLN A 125 -7.72 10.58 -11.84
N PHE A 126 -6.54 9.97 -11.82
CA PHE A 126 -5.47 10.31 -12.76
C PHE A 126 -5.90 10.10 -14.21
N PHE A 127 -6.46 8.95 -14.57
CA PHE A 127 -6.87 8.67 -15.95
C PHE A 127 -8.06 9.50 -16.43
N LYS A 128 -8.91 10.02 -15.52
CA LYS A 128 -9.95 11.01 -15.88
C LYS A 128 -9.36 12.36 -16.29
N LEU A 129 -8.22 12.72 -15.71
CA LEU A 129 -7.52 13.98 -15.98
C LEU A 129 -6.42 13.81 -17.04
N TYR A 130 -6.03 12.58 -17.35
CA TYR A 130 -5.00 12.27 -18.32
C TYR A 130 -5.48 12.65 -19.73
N PRO A 131 -4.70 13.39 -20.53
CA PRO A 131 -5.19 13.93 -21.79
C PRO A 131 -5.75 12.86 -22.73
N PRO A 132 -6.93 13.08 -23.33
CA PRO A 132 -7.55 12.11 -24.22
C PRO A 132 -6.61 11.67 -25.37
N GLY A 133 -6.64 10.38 -25.70
CA GLY A 133 -5.79 9.79 -26.74
C GLY A 133 -4.33 9.57 -26.33
N ARG A 134 -3.91 9.98 -25.14
CA ARG A 134 -2.58 9.63 -24.63
C ARG A 134 -2.59 8.22 -24.04
N LYS A 135 -1.59 7.45 -24.44
CA LYS A 135 -1.37 6.07 -23.98
C LYS A 135 -0.51 6.04 -22.72
N VAL A 136 -0.61 4.93 -21.99
CA VAL A 136 0.29 4.56 -20.91
C VAL A 136 1.26 3.52 -21.45
N SER A 137 2.55 3.69 -21.15
CA SER A 137 3.60 2.75 -21.53
C SER A 137 3.85 1.74 -20.41
N ILE A 138 3.85 0.44 -20.71
CA ILE A 138 4.18 -0.63 -19.76
C ILE A 138 5.36 -1.40 -20.31
N GLN A 139 6.43 -1.49 -19.50
CA GLN A 139 7.64 -2.22 -19.84
C GLN A 139 7.96 -3.22 -18.74
N LEU A 140 8.13 -4.49 -19.13
CA LEU A 140 8.58 -5.55 -18.24
C LEU A 140 10.06 -5.85 -18.51
N GLY A 141 10.91 -5.67 -17.50
CA GLY A 141 12.34 -5.95 -17.61
C GLY A 141 13.03 -5.16 -18.74
N LYS A 142 13.59 -5.88 -19.71
CA LYS A 142 14.32 -5.32 -20.86
C LYS A 142 13.52 -5.39 -22.17
N GLU A 143 12.23 -5.73 -22.11
CA GLU A 143 11.36 -5.83 -23.29
C GLU A 143 11.03 -4.44 -23.84
N GLU A 144 10.54 -4.40 -25.08
CA GLU A 144 10.03 -3.15 -25.65
C GLU A 144 8.75 -2.70 -24.92
N PRO A 145 8.57 -1.39 -24.66
CA PRO A 145 7.37 -0.91 -23.98
C PRO A 145 6.12 -1.10 -24.84
N ILE A 146 5.07 -1.63 -24.23
CA ILE A 146 3.75 -1.77 -24.86
C ILE A 146 2.88 -0.58 -24.46
N LEU A 147 2.19 0.01 -25.44
CA LEU A 147 1.34 1.18 -25.23
C LEU A 147 -0.13 0.79 -25.10
N PHE A 148 -0.77 1.24 -24.02
CA PHE A 148 -2.17 0.96 -23.72
C PHE A 148 -3.02 2.23 -23.66
N GLU A 149 -4.27 2.12 -24.12
CA GLU A 149 -5.27 3.13 -23.80
C GLU A 149 -5.64 3.03 -22.31
N PRO A 150 -5.66 4.14 -21.54
CA PRO A 150 -6.09 4.10 -20.14
C PRO A 150 -7.48 3.48 -19.92
N SER A 151 -8.36 3.57 -20.92
CA SER A 151 -9.71 3.01 -20.91
C SER A 151 -9.76 1.50 -21.10
N SER A 152 -8.68 0.84 -21.57
CA SER A 152 -8.64 -0.63 -21.70
C SER A 152 -8.32 -1.34 -20.38
N ARG A 153 -8.01 -0.58 -19.33
CA ARG A 153 -7.69 -1.13 -18.02
C ARG A 153 -8.82 -2.00 -17.48
N VAL A 154 -8.49 -2.94 -16.62
CA VAL A 154 -9.44 -3.73 -15.83
C VAL A 154 -9.03 -3.70 -14.36
N ILE A 155 -9.97 -4.05 -13.49
CA ILE A 155 -9.76 -4.11 -12.04
C ILE A 155 -10.25 -5.48 -11.58
N PRO A 156 -9.38 -6.49 -11.56
CA PRO A 156 -9.67 -7.77 -10.93
C PRO A 156 -9.71 -7.59 -9.41
N GLU A 157 -10.80 -8.03 -8.79
CA GLU A 157 -10.98 -8.09 -7.34
C GLU A 157 -10.90 -9.54 -6.87
N PHE A 158 -10.19 -9.77 -5.77
CA PHE A 158 -9.93 -11.08 -5.20
C PHE A 158 -10.30 -11.11 -3.73
N ASP A 159 -10.81 -12.25 -3.26
CA ASP A 159 -10.85 -12.58 -1.84
C ASP A 159 -9.61 -13.41 -1.49
N LEU A 160 -8.87 -12.96 -0.48
CA LEU A 160 -7.66 -13.59 0.03
C LEU A 160 -8.02 -14.44 1.24
N PHE A 161 -7.64 -15.73 1.20
CA PHE A 161 -7.83 -16.66 2.29
C PHE A 161 -6.50 -17.21 2.78
N GLY A 162 -6.42 -17.46 4.08
CA GLY A 162 -5.25 -18.02 4.71
C GLY A 162 -4.02 -17.11 4.63
N THR A 163 -4.15 -15.83 4.96
CA THR A 163 -3.00 -14.91 5.04
C THR A 163 -1.95 -15.44 6.01
N LYS A 164 -0.67 -15.24 5.70
CA LYS A 164 0.46 -15.77 6.49
C LYS A 164 1.13 -14.73 7.37
N LEU A 165 0.92 -13.45 7.07
CA LEU A 165 1.33 -12.33 7.91
C LEU A 165 0.10 -11.75 8.62
N PHE A 166 0.21 -11.58 9.93
CA PHE A 166 -0.68 -10.73 10.72
C PHE A 166 0.10 -9.48 11.16
N SER A 167 -0.34 -8.29 10.78
CA SER A 167 0.31 -7.04 11.21
C SER A 167 -0.67 -6.14 11.93
N VAL A 168 -0.27 -5.54 13.05
CA VAL A 168 -1.04 -4.49 13.72
C VAL A 168 -0.20 -3.25 13.93
N SER A 169 -0.70 -2.12 13.43
CA SER A 169 -0.16 -0.80 13.69
C SER A 169 -1.09 -0.04 14.62
N MET A 170 -0.55 0.38 15.75
CA MET A 170 -1.24 1.20 16.74
C MET A 170 -0.73 2.63 16.65
N VAL A 171 -1.63 3.57 16.35
CA VAL A 171 -1.33 5.00 16.32
C VAL A 171 -1.99 5.66 17.52
N HIS A 172 -1.19 6.22 18.44
CA HIS A 172 -1.71 6.95 19.59
C HIS A 172 -2.42 8.22 19.14
N SER A 173 -3.54 8.60 19.76
CA SER A 173 -4.17 9.91 19.54
C SER A 173 -3.28 11.05 20.06
N PRO A 174 -3.27 12.22 19.40
CA PRO A 174 -2.55 13.39 19.89
C PRO A 174 -3.26 14.07 21.08
N ILE A 175 -4.51 13.66 21.41
CA ILE A 175 -5.33 14.25 22.47
C ILE A 175 -5.19 13.41 23.75
N PRO A 176 -4.49 13.91 24.80
CA PRO A 176 -4.18 13.11 26.00
C PRO A 176 -5.38 12.70 26.86
N GLN A 177 -6.52 13.39 26.72
CA GLN A 177 -7.70 13.19 27.59
C GLN A 177 -8.69 12.13 27.09
N GLU A 178 -8.56 11.68 25.84
CA GLU A 178 -9.39 10.60 25.28
C GLU A 178 -8.55 9.33 25.13
N SER A 179 -8.28 8.69 26.27
CA SER A 179 -7.48 7.47 26.43
C SER A 179 -7.98 6.21 25.67
N ARG A 180 -8.91 6.35 24.73
CA ARG A 180 -9.60 5.23 24.07
C ARG A 180 -9.49 5.16 22.55
N TYR A 181 -9.01 6.20 21.87
CA TYR A 181 -8.94 6.17 20.40
C TYR A 181 -7.49 6.06 19.94
N PHE A 182 -6.97 4.83 19.96
CA PHE A 182 -5.85 4.48 19.12
C PHE A 182 -6.43 4.03 17.77
N ASP A 183 -5.91 4.53 16.65
CA ASP A 183 -6.23 3.89 15.38
C ASP A 183 -5.47 2.56 15.33
N LEU A 184 -6.22 1.46 15.48
CA LEU A 184 -5.73 0.10 15.31
C LEU A 184 -5.95 -0.30 13.85
N LEU A 185 -4.84 -0.44 13.13
CA LEU A 185 -4.83 -0.85 11.72
C LEU A 185 -4.29 -2.27 11.64
N ALA A 186 -5.12 -3.23 11.23
CA ALA A 186 -4.77 -4.64 11.22
C ALA A 186 -4.78 -5.25 9.80
N CYS A 187 -3.73 -6.00 9.46
CA CYS A 187 -3.67 -6.75 8.21
C CYS A 187 -3.58 -8.26 8.48
N GLY A 188 -4.32 -9.06 7.71
CA GLY A 188 -4.30 -10.52 7.81
C GLY A 188 -5.09 -11.13 8.96
N ASP A 189 -5.97 -10.34 9.59
CA ASP A 189 -6.88 -10.75 10.66
C ASP A 189 -8.15 -11.47 10.19
N GLU A 190 -8.45 -11.44 8.90
CA GLU A 190 -9.73 -11.88 8.34
C GLU A 190 -9.55 -12.86 7.19
N GLU A 191 -10.42 -13.86 7.14
CA GLU A 191 -10.58 -14.75 5.98
C GLU A 191 -11.43 -14.08 4.91
N GLY A 192 -11.05 -14.23 3.64
CA GLY A 192 -11.76 -13.64 2.51
C GLY A 192 -11.59 -12.13 2.41
N ARG A 193 -10.43 -11.60 2.84
CA ARG A 193 -10.15 -10.16 2.74
C ARG A 193 -10.07 -9.76 1.27
N ARG A 194 -10.84 -8.75 0.89
CA ARG A 194 -10.80 -8.19 -0.47
C ARG A 194 -9.48 -7.50 -0.76
N HIS A 195 -8.94 -7.78 -1.94
CA HIS A 195 -7.82 -7.10 -2.54
C HIS A 195 -8.09 -6.87 -4.02
N ALA A 196 -7.50 -5.83 -4.60
CA ALA A 196 -7.74 -5.50 -5.99
C ALA A 196 -6.49 -4.90 -6.63
N ILE A 197 -6.31 -5.20 -7.91
CA ILE A 197 -5.15 -4.75 -8.70
C ILE A 197 -5.64 -4.06 -9.96
N LEU A 198 -4.76 -3.30 -10.62
CA LEU A 198 -5.04 -2.70 -11.92
C LEU A 198 -4.41 -3.59 -12.98
N GLY A 199 -5.18 -3.98 -14.00
CA GLY A 199 -4.71 -4.80 -15.11
C GLY A 199 -4.87 -4.10 -16.45
N PHE A 200 -4.07 -4.50 -17.42
CA PHE A 200 -4.20 -4.17 -18.84
C PHE A 200 -4.12 -5.47 -19.64
N PRO A 201 -5.01 -5.71 -20.61
CA PRO A 201 -5.03 -6.96 -21.37
C PRO A 201 -3.70 -7.13 -22.12
N SER A 202 -3.08 -8.30 -22.04
CA SER A 202 -1.85 -8.57 -22.79
C SER A 202 -2.11 -8.54 -24.30
N PRO A 203 -1.25 -7.91 -25.12
CA PRO A 203 -1.41 -7.93 -26.57
C PRO A 203 -1.11 -9.32 -27.17
N ASN A 204 -0.39 -10.16 -26.43
CA ASN A 204 0.11 -11.45 -26.91
C ASN A 204 -0.76 -12.62 -26.48
N ASP A 205 -1.60 -12.44 -25.46
CA ASP A 205 -2.46 -13.49 -24.89
C ASP A 205 -3.73 -12.85 -24.32
N PRO A 206 -4.92 -13.11 -24.91
CA PRO A 206 -6.17 -12.51 -24.45
C PRO A 206 -6.59 -12.96 -23.04
N GLU A 207 -6.03 -14.06 -22.53
CA GLU A 207 -6.32 -14.59 -21.18
C GLU A 207 -5.34 -14.08 -20.12
N GLU A 208 -4.34 -13.28 -20.51
CA GLU A 208 -3.30 -12.76 -19.62
C GLU A 208 -3.42 -11.24 -19.47
N TYR A 209 -3.00 -10.74 -18.30
CA TYR A 209 -2.99 -9.31 -18.01
C TYR A 209 -1.62 -8.86 -17.55
N LEU A 210 -1.21 -7.66 -17.97
CA LEU A 210 -0.15 -6.90 -17.33
C LEU A 210 -0.77 -6.17 -16.14
N VAL A 211 -0.31 -6.46 -14.93
CA VAL A 211 -0.92 -5.97 -13.70
C VAL A 211 0.04 -5.11 -12.89
N VAL A 212 -0.54 -4.17 -12.14
CA VAL A 212 0.13 -3.40 -11.10
C VAL A 212 -0.61 -3.52 -9.78
N ASP A 213 0.14 -3.78 -8.72
CA ASP A 213 -0.33 -3.76 -7.34
C ASP A 213 0.52 -2.79 -6.53
N MET A 214 -0.02 -1.59 -6.28
CA MET A 214 0.65 -0.53 -5.52
C MET A 214 0.80 -0.85 -4.03
N THR A 215 0.09 -1.87 -3.56
CA THR A 215 -0.12 -2.15 -2.12
C THR A 215 0.32 -3.54 -1.68
N SER A 216 0.95 -4.31 -2.56
CA SER A 216 1.36 -5.69 -2.28
C SER A 216 2.12 -5.83 -0.96
N LEU A 217 3.09 -4.93 -0.69
CA LEU A 217 3.89 -4.91 0.53
C LEU A 217 3.09 -4.81 1.85
N GLN A 218 1.78 -4.58 1.81
CA GLN A 218 0.92 -4.72 3.00
C GLN A 218 0.94 -6.13 3.59
N TYR A 219 1.34 -7.14 2.81
CA TYR A 219 1.46 -8.53 3.24
C TYR A 219 2.92 -8.97 3.47
N GLY A 220 3.83 -8.00 3.67
CA GLY A 220 5.22 -8.25 4.03
C GLY A 220 6.19 -8.22 2.85
N GLU A 221 7.47 -8.47 3.14
CA GLU A 221 8.56 -8.35 2.16
C GLU A 221 8.44 -9.38 1.01
N VAL A 222 7.85 -10.54 1.28
CA VAL A 222 7.74 -11.66 0.33
C VAL A 222 6.94 -11.34 -0.93
N VAL A 223 6.20 -10.23 -0.93
CA VAL A 223 5.38 -9.71 -2.02
C VAL A 223 5.86 -8.34 -2.53
N GLY A 224 7.15 -8.04 -2.37
CA GLY A 224 7.79 -6.90 -3.03
C GLY A 224 7.91 -7.08 -4.54
N GLY A 225 8.16 -5.97 -5.24
CA GLY A 225 8.48 -5.97 -6.66
C GLY A 225 9.75 -6.77 -6.97
N VAL A 226 9.87 -7.23 -8.22
CA VAL A 226 10.96 -8.11 -8.68
C VAL A 226 12.36 -7.52 -8.42
N PHE A 227 12.48 -6.19 -8.43
CA PHE A 227 13.74 -5.46 -8.21
C PHE A 227 13.75 -4.72 -6.87
N GLY A 228 12.93 -5.16 -5.91
CA GLY A 228 12.82 -4.54 -4.58
C GLY A 228 11.92 -3.31 -4.55
N GLU A 229 11.12 -3.06 -5.59
CA GLU A 229 10.18 -1.96 -5.61
C GLU A 229 9.08 -2.16 -4.55
N PRO A 230 8.53 -1.08 -3.98
CA PRO A 230 7.48 -1.18 -2.98
C PRO A 230 6.09 -1.41 -3.59
N TYR A 231 6.03 -1.91 -4.82
CA TYR A 231 4.84 -2.25 -5.58
C TYR A 231 5.21 -3.37 -6.55
N PHE A 232 4.21 -4.07 -7.07
CA PHE A 232 4.42 -5.08 -8.11
C PHE A 232 3.99 -4.55 -9.48
N ILE A 233 4.79 -4.79 -10.53
CA ILE A 233 4.41 -4.68 -11.93
C ILE A 233 4.89 -5.95 -12.66
N GLY A 234 4.00 -6.65 -13.34
CA GLY A 234 4.32 -7.93 -14.00
C GLY A 234 3.10 -8.55 -14.67
N THR A 235 3.15 -9.84 -14.97
CA THR A 235 1.97 -10.59 -15.47
C THR A 235 1.04 -10.95 -14.31
N LEU A 236 -0.24 -11.24 -14.59
CA LEU A 236 -1.18 -11.73 -13.58
C LEU A 236 -0.74 -13.09 -13.06
N LYS A 237 -0.16 -13.94 -13.92
CA LYS A 237 0.46 -15.20 -13.52
C LYS A 237 1.59 -15.01 -12.50
N ASP A 238 2.52 -14.09 -12.75
CA ASP A 238 3.62 -13.80 -11.82
C ASP A 238 3.11 -13.21 -10.51
N TRP A 239 2.08 -12.35 -10.59
CA TRP A 239 1.41 -11.80 -9.41
C TRP A 239 0.76 -12.91 -8.57
N ASN A 240 0.07 -13.87 -9.18
CA ASN A 240 -0.51 -15.02 -8.49
C ASN A 240 0.57 -15.87 -7.80
N VAL A 241 1.69 -16.14 -8.47
CA VAL A 241 2.84 -16.84 -7.88
C VAL A 241 3.39 -16.07 -6.68
N MET A 242 3.55 -14.75 -6.80
CA MET A 242 3.98 -13.89 -5.70
C MET A 242 3.00 -13.95 -4.52
N MET A 243 1.71 -13.79 -4.76
CA MET A 243 0.68 -13.77 -3.72
C MET A 243 0.49 -15.13 -3.04
N SER A 244 0.76 -16.24 -3.73
CA SER A 244 0.79 -17.58 -3.10
C SER A 244 1.82 -17.68 -1.96
N LYS A 245 2.80 -16.77 -1.91
CA LYS A 245 3.77 -16.70 -0.80
C LYS A 245 3.14 -16.08 0.45
N CYS A 246 2.16 -15.19 0.34
CA CYS A 246 1.56 -14.49 1.48
C CYS A 246 0.15 -14.99 1.87
N CYS A 247 -0.54 -15.73 1.00
CA CYS A 247 -1.84 -16.34 1.29
C CYS A 247 -1.93 -17.77 0.72
N ASP A 248 -2.86 -18.56 1.23
CA ASP A 248 -3.06 -19.95 0.80
C ASP A 248 -3.97 -20.05 -0.43
N LYS A 249 -4.92 -19.13 -0.58
CA LYS A 249 -5.87 -19.14 -1.68
C LYS A 249 -6.31 -17.73 -2.08
N LEU A 250 -6.39 -17.53 -3.39
CA LEU A 250 -7.00 -16.38 -4.04
C LEU A 250 -8.26 -16.82 -4.77
N VAL A 251 -9.35 -16.08 -4.61
CA VAL A 251 -10.60 -16.29 -5.36
C VAL A 251 -10.93 -15.02 -6.11
N VAL A 252 -11.00 -15.08 -7.44
CA VAL A 252 -11.51 -13.95 -8.23
C VAL A 252 -12.98 -13.76 -7.90
N VAL A 253 -13.33 -12.56 -7.44
CA VAL A 253 -14.70 -12.19 -7.11
C VAL A 253 -15.40 -11.60 -8.34
N LYS A 254 -14.74 -10.65 -8.99
CA LYS A 254 -15.22 -9.99 -10.20
C LYS A 254 -14.09 -9.24 -10.91
N VAL A 255 -14.35 -8.87 -12.16
CA VAL A 255 -13.52 -7.93 -12.92
C VAL A 255 -14.36 -6.71 -13.23
N SER A 256 -13.87 -5.52 -12.90
CA SER A 256 -14.58 -4.25 -13.10
C SER A 256 -13.73 -3.26 -13.90
N GLN A 257 -14.36 -2.21 -14.42
CA GLN A 257 -13.66 -1.09 -15.07
C GLN A 257 -13.37 0.06 -14.09
N LEU A 258 -14.16 0.12 -13.02
CA LEU A 258 -14.14 1.17 -12.01
C LEU A 258 -14.37 0.55 -10.62
N VAL A 259 -13.59 1.00 -9.64
CA VAL A 259 -13.99 0.98 -8.24
C VAL A 259 -15.01 2.08 -8.00
N GLY A 260 -15.96 1.82 -7.11
CA GLY A 260 -17.02 2.77 -6.74
C GLY A 260 -16.48 4.03 -6.09
N ASP A 261 -17.41 4.95 -5.79
CA ASP A 261 -17.07 6.20 -5.12
C ASP A 261 -16.43 5.94 -3.74
N SER A 262 -15.48 6.80 -3.41
CA SER A 262 -14.71 6.71 -2.18
C SER A 262 -14.88 7.98 -1.36
N LYS A 263 -14.88 7.85 -0.03
CA LYS A 263 -14.74 9.02 0.86
C LYS A 263 -13.44 9.81 0.61
N PHE A 264 -12.47 9.20 -0.08
CA PHE A 264 -11.19 9.81 -0.45
C PHE A 264 -11.20 10.45 -1.85
N THR A 265 -12.36 10.58 -2.51
CA THR A 265 -12.46 11.04 -3.90
C THR A 265 -11.80 12.40 -4.13
N GLN A 266 -12.12 13.39 -3.30
CA GLN A 266 -11.56 14.74 -3.44
C GLN A 266 -10.03 14.75 -3.25
N ASN A 267 -9.53 14.11 -2.18
CA ASN A 267 -8.10 13.98 -1.94
C ASN A 267 -7.38 13.24 -3.09
N SER A 268 -7.99 12.19 -3.63
CA SER A 268 -7.43 11.43 -4.75
C SER A 268 -7.36 12.27 -6.03
N LYS A 269 -8.36 13.12 -6.27
CA LYS A 269 -8.36 14.06 -7.39
C LYS A 269 -7.22 15.08 -7.25
N GLU A 270 -7.06 15.68 -6.08
CA GLU A 270 -5.97 16.64 -5.81
C GLU A 270 -4.59 15.98 -5.94
N CYS A 271 -4.43 14.75 -5.43
CA CYS A 271 -3.22 13.95 -5.63
C CYS A 271 -2.94 13.73 -7.13
N ALA A 272 -3.94 13.31 -7.89
CA ALA A 272 -3.82 13.09 -9.34
C ALA A 272 -3.44 14.37 -10.10
N GLU A 273 -4.05 15.52 -9.75
CA GLU A 273 -3.70 16.83 -10.32
C GLU A 273 -2.24 17.22 -10.03
N ARG A 274 -1.73 16.91 -8.84
CA ARG A 274 -0.30 17.14 -8.52
C ARG A 274 0.62 16.22 -9.31
N VAL A 275 0.24 14.96 -9.55
CA VAL A 275 1.02 14.05 -10.41
C VAL A 275 1.09 14.57 -11.85
N LEU A 276 -0.01 15.09 -12.41
CA LEU A 276 -0.03 15.61 -13.78
C LEU A 276 0.83 16.86 -14.00
N LYS A 277 1.17 17.58 -12.93
CA LYS A 277 2.02 18.78 -12.98
C LYS A 277 3.51 18.48 -12.84
N LYS A 278 3.88 17.23 -12.51
CA LYS A 278 5.26 16.77 -12.39
C LYS A 278 5.74 16.16 -13.70
#